data_AF-A0A1M7GE24-F1
#
_entry.id   AF-A0A1M7GE24-F1
#
_cell.length_a   1.000
_cell.length_b   1.000
_cell.length_c   1.000
_cell.angle_alpha   90.00
_cell.angle_beta   90.00
_cell.angle_gamma   90.00
#
_symmetry.space_group_name_H-M   'P 1'
#
loop_
_entity.id
_entity.type
_entity.pdbx_description
1 polymer ?
#
loop_
_entity_poly.entity_id
_entity_poly.type
_entity_poly.pdbx_seq_one_letter_code
_entity_poly.pdbx_strand_id
1 'polypeptide(L)'
;MKKFICSTLALVFIAASMVSCGDTKEKESASAAKEESTTSAETTTEAAESKSAEGAIGKWQCEKLVVDGEEMDNFFGIDAYALFQIELKDGNKGTFYSVLYSEDAKPQEIEWENKGDKIQLISKEVFDEDEVFFVEENGKMILNLSDEGDEEESSAVLAKVDEFKEIPEDIFDDIKAEGIETEESAAAGAEAETTENKE
;
A
#
# COMPACT_ATOMS: atom_id res chain seq x y z
N MET A 1 -1.90 -41.95 19.75
CA MET A 1 -3.33 -42.23 19.96
C MET A 1 -4.10 -41.32 19.01
N LYS A 2 -4.73 -41.84 17.92
CA LYS A 2 -6.19 -41.98 17.72
C LYS A 2 -6.99 -40.75 18.23
N LYS A 3 -7.91 -40.07 17.52
CA LYS A 3 -8.62 -40.26 16.24
C LYS A 3 -9.48 -38.99 15.96
N PHE A 4 -9.76 -38.77 14.67
CA PHE A 4 -10.87 -38.06 13.99
C PHE A 4 -12.18 -37.72 14.74
N ILE A 5 -12.76 -36.56 14.36
CA ILE A 5 -14.21 -36.22 14.26
C ILE A 5 -14.30 -35.13 13.15
N CYS A 6 -14.92 -35.23 11.97
CA CYS A 6 -16.17 -35.80 11.44
C CYS A 6 -17.41 -34.88 11.58
N SER A 7 -18.03 -34.58 10.43
CA SER A 7 -19.45 -34.20 10.22
C SER A 7 -19.85 -32.74 10.54
N THR A 8 -20.60 -32.01 9.71
CA THR A 8 -21.77 -32.44 8.93
C THR A 8 -22.05 -31.52 7.75
N LEU A 9 -22.50 -32.16 6.68
CA LEU A 9 -23.15 -31.64 5.48
C LEU A 9 -24.58 -31.23 5.82
N ALA A 10 -25.03 -30.04 5.42
CA ALA A 10 -26.46 -29.70 5.39
C ALA A 10 -26.80 -29.09 4.02
N LEU A 11 -27.61 -29.86 3.31
CA LEU A 11 -27.99 -29.72 1.92
C LEU A 11 -29.41 -29.15 1.92
N VAL A 12 -29.62 -27.95 1.38
CA VAL A 12 -30.97 -27.38 1.20
C VAL A 12 -31.25 -27.28 -0.31
N PHE A 13 -32.06 -28.21 -0.78
CA PHE A 13 -32.79 -28.12 -2.05
C PHE A 13 -33.97 -27.17 -1.87
N ILE A 14 -34.14 -26.21 -2.78
CA ILE A 14 -35.47 -25.70 -3.14
C ILE A 14 -35.59 -25.77 -4.66
N ALA A 15 -36.58 -26.55 -5.11
CA ALA A 15 -36.90 -26.82 -6.49
C ALA A 15 -37.94 -25.83 -7.05
N ALA A 16 -37.73 -25.50 -8.34
CA ALA A 16 -38.69 -25.41 -9.46
C ALA A 16 -39.98 -24.58 -9.35
N SER A 17 -40.26 -23.83 -10.43
CA SER A 17 -41.55 -23.72 -11.18
C SER A 17 -41.57 -22.37 -11.96
N MET A 18 -42.00 -22.19 -13.22
CA MET A 18 -42.47 -23.03 -14.33
C MET A 18 -42.17 -22.31 -15.66
N VAL A 19 -42.09 -23.09 -16.74
CA VAL A 19 -42.28 -22.67 -18.13
C VAL A 19 -43.70 -22.13 -18.32
N SER A 20 -43.85 -20.98 -18.97
CA SER A 20 -45.10 -20.53 -19.61
C SER A 20 -44.82 -20.18 -21.07
N CYS A 21 -45.57 -20.79 -21.97
CA CYS A 21 -45.41 -20.73 -23.42
C CYS A 21 -46.78 -20.45 -24.06
N GLY A 22 -46.82 -19.60 -25.09
CA GLY A 22 -47.88 -19.50 -26.11
C GLY A 22 -48.85 -18.30 -25.98
N ASP A 23 -49.35 -17.65 -27.04
CA ASP A 23 -49.09 -17.67 -28.50
C ASP A 23 -49.92 -16.52 -29.16
N THR A 24 -49.63 -16.20 -30.43
CA THR A 24 -50.45 -15.50 -31.47
C THR A 24 -50.54 -13.96 -31.55
N LYS A 25 -49.86 -13.35 -32.54
CA LYS A 25 -50.46 -12.79 -33.79
C LYS A 25 -49.46 -12.02 -34.69
N GLU A 26 -49.55 -12.29 -35.99
CA GLU A 26 -48.82 -11.65 -37.10
C GLU A 26 -49.17 -10.16 -37.32
N LYS A 27 -48.19 -9.31 -37.66
CA LYS A 27 -48.14 -8.53 -38.94
C LYS A 27 -46.88 -7.63 -39.08
N GLU A 28 -46.11 -7.91 -40.13
CA GLU A 28 -45.42 -7.01 -41.09
C GLU A 28 -45.24 -5.51 -40.78
N SER A 29 -43.98 -5.02 -40.70
CA SER A 29 -43.39 -3.96 -41.57
C SER A 29 -42.10 -3.35 -41.00
N ALA A 30 -41.03 -3.44 -41.80
CA ALA A 30 -39.91 -2.51 -42.01
C ALA A 30 -39.30 -1.64 -40.88
N SER A 31 -37.98 -1.81 -40.71
CA SER A 31 -36.93 -0.77 -40.86
C SER A 31 -35.95 -0.61 -39.69
N ALA A 32 -34.67 -0.72 -40.05
CA ALA A 32 -33.48 -0.06 -39.50
C ALA A 32 -33.03 -0.32 -38.05
N ALA A 33 -31.96 -1.13 -37.96
CA ALA A 33 -30.76 -0.96 -37.14
C ALA A 33 -30.90 -0.41 -35.71
N LYS A 34 -30.64 -1.29 -34.73
CA LYS A 34 -29.74 -0.98 -33.60
C LYS A 34 -29.17 -2.27 -33.02
N GLU A 35 -27.86 -2.27 -32.86
CA GLU A 35 -27.07 -3.30 -32.19
C GLU A 35 -27.54 -3.52 -30.75
N GLU A 36 -27.69 -4.79 -30.36
CA GLU A 36 -27.44 -5.21 -28.99
C GLU A 36 -27.01 -6.67 -29.02
N SER A 37 -25.68 -6.86 -28.92
CA SER A 37 -25.06 -8.18 -28.85
C SER A 37 -25.09 -8.67 -27.41
N THR A 38 -25.63 -9.86 -27.27
CA THR A 38 -25.61 -10.72 -26.09
C THR A 38 -24.18 -11.03 -25.68
N THR A 39 -23.85 -10.99 -24.38
CA THR A 39 -22.70 -11.72 -23.81
C THR A 39 -23.00 -12.09 -22.36
N SER A 40 -23.00 -13.39 -22.11
CA SER A 40 -22.86 -14.01 -20.78
C SER A 40 -21.42 -13.87 -20.29
N ALA A 41 -21.24 -13.61 -18.99
CA ALA A 41 -20.16 -14.15 -18.16
C ALA A 41 -20.42 -13.72 -16.71
N GLU A 42 -20.77 -14.67 -15.85
CA GLU A 42 -19.89 -15.07 -14.73
C GLU A 42 -19.71 -13.94 -13.71
N THR A 43 -20.64 -13.85 -12.76
CA THR A 43 -20.36 -13.22 -11.47
C THR A 43 -19.46 -14.19 -10.70
N THR A 44 -18.17 -14.14 -11.04
CA THR A 44 -17.08 -14.63 -10.20
C THR A 44 -17.23 -13.97 -8.85
N THR A 45 -17.58 -14.76 -7.85
CA THR A 45 -17.35 -14.40 -6.46
C THR A 45 -15.84 -14.34 -6.32
N GLU A 46 -15.30 -13.12 -6.36
CA GLU A 46 -13.91 -12.85 -6.03
C GLU A 46 -13.74 -13.23 -4.55
N ALA A 47 -13.35 -14.48 -4.35
CA ALA A 47 -12.77 -14.89 -3.08
C ALA A 47 -11.54 -14.00 -2.94
N ALA A 48 -11.57 -13.07 -2.00
CA ALA A 48 -10.38 -12.38 -1.53
C ALA A 48 -9.41 -13.47 -1.05
N GLU A 49 -8.56 -13.90 -1.96
CA GLU A 49 -7.45 -14.78 -1.69
C GLU A 49 -6.57 -13.97 -0.75
N SER A 50 -6.52 -14.38 0.52
CA SER A 50 -5.61 -13.82 1.52
C SER A 50 -4.20 -13.94 0.95
N LYS A 51 -3.70 -12.86 0.35
CA LYS A 51 -2.39 -12.82 -0.29
C LYS A 51 -1.33 -13.10 0.78
N SER A 52 -0.55 -14.14 0.53
CA SER A 52 0.57 -14.55 1.37
C SER A 52 1.55 -13.38 1.53
N ALA A 53 2.11 -13.21 2.73
CA ALA A 53 3.18 -12.27 3.05
C ALA A 53 4.37 -12.34 2.07
N GLU A 54 4.55 -13.47 1.39
CA GLU A 54 5.59 -13.68 0.36
C GLU A 54 5.49 -12.71 -0.82
N GLY A 55 4.29 -12.25 -1.20
CA GLY A 55 4.12 -11.30 -2.30
C GLY A 55 4.77 -9.94 -2.02
N ALA A 56 4.81 -9.58 -0.74
CA ALA A 56 5.32 -8.31 -0.26
C ALA A 56 6.84 -8.23 -0.15
N ILE A 57 7.51 -9.37 0.00
CA ILE A 57 8.97 -9.43 0.14
C ILE A 57 9.61 -8.92 -1.15
N GLY A 58 10.58 -8.02 -1.03
CA GLY A 58 11.29 -7.39 -2.14
C GLY A 58 11.50 -5.89 -1.94
N LYS A 59 11.97 -5.24 -3.01
CA LYS A 59 12.22 -3.80 -3.03
C LYS A 59 11.05 -3.08 -3.69
N TRP A 60 10.61 -2.00 -3.06
CA TRP A 60 9.50 -1.16 -3.45
C TRP A 60 9.97 0.27 -3.55
N GLN A 61 9.79 0.87 -4.72
CA GLN A 61 10.22 2.23 -5.00
C GLN A 61 9.01 3.07 -5.38
N CYS A 62 8.91 4.27 -4.83
CA CYS A 62 7.85 5.20 -5.17
C CYS A 62 7.89 5.53 -6.68
N GLU A 63 6.75 5.36 -7.33
CA GLU A 63 6.56 5.67 -8.75
C GLU A 63 5.89 7.03 -8.91
N LYS A 64 4.95 7.35 -8.01
CA LYS A 64 4.20 8.60 -7.98
C LYS A 64 3.60 8.83 -6.59
N LEU A 65 3.30 10.10 -6.31
CA LEU A 65 2.40 10.49 -5.24
C LEU A 65 1.00 10.70 -5.79
N VAL A 66 0.00 10.54 -4.93
CA VAL A 66 -1.35 11.04 -5.13
C VAL A 66 -1.61 12.00 -3.99
N VAL A 67 -1.86 13.27 -4.29
CA VAL A 67 -2.21 14.31 -3.31
C VAL A 67 -3.46 14.99 -3.83
N ASP A 68 -4.49 15.06 -2.99
CA ASP A 68 -5.81 15.61 -3.36
C ASP A 68 -6.43 14.94 -4.61
N GLY A 69 -6.11 13.65 -4.81
CA GLY A 69 -6.52 12.89 -5.98
C GLY A 69 -5.74 13.21 -7.27
N GLU A 70 -4.77 14.12 -7.24
CA GLU A 70 -3.88 14.42 -8.35
C GLU A 70 -2.60 13.59 -8.30
N GLU A 71 -2.24 12.98 -9.43
CA GLU A 71 -1.03 12.18 -9.54
C GLU A 71 0.19 13.07 -9.85
N MET A 72 1.26 12.90 -9.09
CA MET A 72 2.51 13.63 -9.25
C MET A 72 3.71 12.68 -9.32
N ASP A 73 4.57 12.86 -10.30
CA ASP A 73 5.83 12.11 -10.45
C ASP A 73 7.04 12.82 -9.80
N ASN A 74 6.81 14.01 -9.24
CA ASN A 74 7.79 14.86 -8.59
C ASN A 74 7.13 15.60 -7.41
N PHE A 75 7.89 15.84 -6.34
CA PHE A 75 7.46 16.61 -5.19
C PHE A 75 8.58 17.57 -4.78
N PHE A 76 8.32 18.88 -4.85
CA PHE A 76 9.32 19.92 -4.59
C PHE A 76 10.63 19.77 -5.37
N GLY A 77 10.56 19.41 -6.66
CA GLY A 77 11.75 19.22 -7.49
C GLY A 77 12.43 17.86 -7.30
N ILE A 78 11.98 17.05 -6.34
CA ILE A 78 12.48 15.70 -6.10
C ILE A 78 11.62 14.70 -6.88
N ASP A 79 12.25 13.90 -7.72
CA ASP A 79 11.55 12.82 -8.41
C ASP A 79 10.99 11.78 -7.44
N ALA A 80 9.79 11.27 -7.72
CA ALA A 80 9.06 10.37 -6.83
C ALA A 80 9.88 9.17 -6.34
N TYR A 81 10.75 8.62 -7.19
CA TYR A 81 11.59 7.47 -6.88
C TYR A 81 12.59 7.69 -5.73
N ALA A 82 12.91 8.94 -5.43
CA ALA A 82 13.81 9.33 -4.35
C ALA A 82 13.05 9.65 -3.04
N LEU A 83 11.73 9.82 -3.11
CA LEU A 83 10.90 10.11 -1.94
C LEU A 83 10.78 8.92 -1.00
N PHE A 84 10.57 7.72 -1.53
CA PHE A 84 10.45 6.51 -0.72
C PHE A 84 11.08 5.30 -1.42
N GLN A 85 11.97 4.61 -0.71
CA GLN A 85 12.56 3.32 -1.10
C GLN A 85 12.50 2.36 0.08
N ILE A 86 11.83 1.21 -0.10
CA ILE A 86 11.49 0.30 1.00
C ILE A 86 11.85 -1.12 0.58
N GLU A 87 12.64 -1.81 1.39
CA GLU A 87 13.01 -3.21 1.16
C GLU A 87 12.44 -4.08 2.29
N LEU A 88 11.48 -4.94 1.98
CA LEU A 88 10.95 -5.93 2.92
C LEU A 88 11.69 -7.25 2.72
N LYS A 89 12.25 -7.80 3.81
CA LYS A 89 13.05 -9.03 3.85
C LYS A 89 12.32 -10.10 4.65
N ASP A 90 12.72 -11.35 4.42
CA ASP A 90 12.29 -12.47 5.25
C ASP A 90 12.56 -12.23 6.75
N GLY A 91 11.71 -12.82 7.59
CA GLY A 91 11.83 -12.72 9.04
C GLY A 91 11.40 -11.38 9.62
N ASN A 92 10.43 -10.70 8.97
CA ASN A 92 9.78 -9.48 9.48
C ASN A 92 10.72 -8.28 9.63
N LYS A 93 11.79 -8.25 8.83
CA LYS A 93 12.78 -7.17 8.80
C LYS A 93 12.72 -6.41 7.48
N GLY A 94 13.16 -5.17 7.48
CA GLY A 94 13.28 -4.39 6.26
C GLY A 94 14.14 -3.15 6.45
N THR A 95 14.19 -2.35 5.39
CA THR A 95 14.77 -1.01 5.45
C THR A 95 13.82 -0.02 4.82
N PHE A 96 13.73 1.17 5.40
CA PHE A 96 13.00 2.31 4.87
C PHE A 96 13.99 3.44 4.60
N TYR A 97 13.88 4.03 3.43
CA TYR A 97 14.60 5.24 3.09
C TYR A 97 13.59 6.27 2.57
N SER A 98 13.76 7.50 3.02
CA SER A 98 13.09 8.65 2.44
C SER A 98 13.99 9.87 2.52
N VAL A 99 14.10 10.62 1.44
CA VAL A 99 14.85 11.87 1.43
C VAL A 99 14.27 12.93 2.38
N LEU A 100 13.00 12.80 2.75
CA LEU A 100 12.33 13.74 3.65
C LEU A 100 12.62 13.46 5.13
N TYR A 101 12.94 12.20 5.47
CA TYR A 101 13.08 11.74 6.86
C TYR A 101 14.49 11.19 7.18
N SER A 102 15.34 10.96 6.18
CA SER A 102 16.67 10.37 6.38
C SER A 102 17.75 11.46 6.45
N GLU A 103 18.24 11.74 7.66
CA GLU A 103 19.24 12.81 7.92
C GLU A 103 20.58 12.62 7.19
N ASP A 104 20.88 11.39 6.77
CA ASP A 104 22.23 10.95 6.40
C ASP A 104 22.28 10.26 5.03
N ALA A 105 21.21 10.39 4.23
CA ALA A 105 21.02 9.64 2.99
C ALA A 105 21.14 8.10 3.16
N LYS A 106 20.89 7.58 4.37
CA LYS A 106 20.99 6.15 4.67
C LYS A 106 19.63 5.56 4.98
N PRO A 107 19.33 4.35 4.45
CA PRO A 107 18.15 3.61 4.86
C PRO A 107 18.19 3.28 6.35
N GLN A 108 17.06 3.47 7.03
CA GLN A 108 16.82 3.10 8.41
C GLN A 108 16.29 1.66 8.48
N GLU A 109 16.65 0.93 9.54
CA GLU A 109 16.11 -0.41 9.76
C GLU A 109 14.65 -0.31 10.24
N ILE A 110 13.80 -1.20 9.72
CA ILE A 110 12.40 -1.31 10.13
C ILE A 110 12.04 -2.77 10.37
N GLU A 111 11.00 -3.00 11.17
CA GLU A 111 10.29 -4.27 11.22
C GLU A 111 8.97 -4.15 10.45
N TRP A 112 8.38 -5.29 10.09
CA TRP A 112 7.07 -5.30 9.43
C TRP A 112 6.23 -6.50 9.85
N GLU A 113 4.91 -6.35 9.82
CA GLU A 113 3.97 -7.43 10.15
C GLU A 113 2.86 -7.52 9.10
N ASN A 114 2.53 -8.74 8.67
CA ASN A 114 1.36 -8.97 7.81
C ASN A 114 0.09 -9.04 8.68
N LYS A 115 -0.87 -8.14 8.43
CA LYS A 115 -2.17 -8.03 9.12
C LYS A 115 -3.33 -8.60 8.31
N GLY A 116 -3.06 -9.39 7.27
CA GLY A 116 -4.03 -10.00 6.37
C GLY A 116 -4.08 -9.26 5.03
N ASP A 117 -4.87 -8.19 4.97
CA ASP A 117 -5.03 -7.32 3.80
C ASP A 117 -4.02 -6.17 3.74
N LYS A 118 -3.32 -5.92 4.84
CA LYS A 118 -2.35 -4.83 4.99
C LYS A 118 -1.03 -5.32 5.56
N ILE A 119 0.01 -4.53 5.34
CA ILE A 119 1.34 -4.72 5.94
C ILE A 119 1.62 -3.53 6.81
N GLN A 120 1.80 -3.75 8.11
CA GLN A 120 2.21 -2.70 9.02
C GLN A 120 3.73 -2.54 8.98
N LEU A 121 4.22 -1.32 8.83
CA LEU A 121 5.64 -0.98 9.00
C LEU A 121 5.84 -0.49 10.44
N ILE A 122 6.92 -0.91 11.07
CA ILE A 122 7.17 -0.69 12.49
C ILE A 122 8.58 -0.15 12.66
N SER A 123 8.68 1.11 13.08
CA SER A 123 9.91 1.71 13.57
C SER A 123 9.60 2.97 14.37
N LYS A 124 10.12 3.03 15.59
CA LYS A 124 10.01 4.23 16.44
C LYS A 124 10.89 5.38 15.96
N GLU A 125 11.95 5.07 15.22
CA GLU A 125 12.89 6.06 14.73
C GLU A 125 12.41 6.71 13.43
N VAL A 126 11.57 6.00 12.65
CA VAL A 126 11.10 6.47 11.34
C VAL A 126 9.68 7.02 11.40
N PHE A 127 8.82 6.44 12.25
CA PHE A 127 7.39 6.72 12.24
C PHE A 127 6.87 7.28 13.58
N ASP A 128 7.72 7.65 14.54
CA ASP A 128 7.33 8.33 15.80
C ASP A 128 6.08 7.76 16.54
N GLU A 129 5.90 6.44 16.48
CA GLU A 129 4.76 5.69 17.04
C GLU A 129 3.46 5.67 16.20
N ASP A 130 3.46 6.31 15.03
CA ASP A 130 2.37 6.27 14.04
C ASP A 130 2.21 4.88 13.41
N GLU A 131 0.95 4.54 13.14
CA GLU A 131 0.62 3.28 12.47
C GLU A 131 0.71 3.44 10.95
N VAL A 132 1.85 3.04 10.39
CA VAL A 132 2.09 3.08 8.95
C VAL A 132 1.73 1.75 8.30
N PHE A 133 0.87 1.80 7.27
CA PHE A 133 0.42 0.62 6.54
C PHE A 133 0.68 0.70 5.04
N PHE A 134 1.05 -0.44 4.45
CA PHE A 134 0.86 -0.69 3.03
C PHE A 134 -0.41 -1.47 2.75
N VAL A 135 -1.06 -1.11 1.65
CA VAL A 135 -2.12 -1.89 1.01
C VAL A 135 -1.64 -2.31 -0.37
N GLU A 136 -1.76 -3.60 -0.69
CA GLU A 136 -1.41 -4.08 -2.03
C GLU A 136 -2.59 -3.91 -2.99
N GLU A 137 -2.41 -3.07 -4.02
CA GLU A 137 -3.42 -2.82 -5.05
C GLU A 137 -2.81 -2.95 -6.44
N ASN A 138 -3.42 -3.78 -7.29
CA ASN A 138 -2.99 -3.97 -8.69
C ASN A 138 -1.48 -4.30 -8.86
N GLY A 139 -0.89 -5.00 -7.90
CA GLY A 139 0.54 -5.35 -7.90
C GLY A 139 1.47 -4.21 -7.48
N LYS A 140 0.92 -3.12 -6.95
CA LYS A 140 1.64 -2.00 -6.34
C LYS A 140 1.39 -1.96 -4.83
N MET A 141 2.29 -1.35 -4.09
CA MET A 141 2.09 -1.06 -2.66
C MET A 141 1.68 0.40 -2.51
N ILE A 142 0.57 0.63 -1.82
CA ILE A 142 0.06 1.97 -1.54
C ILE A 142 0.42 2.30 -0.09
N LEU A 143 1.22 3.34 0.10
CA LEU A 143 1.55 3.92 1.41
C LEU A 143 0.58 5.07 1.68
N ASN A 144 -0.25 4.95 2.71
CA ASN A 144 -1.08 6.08 3.12
C ASN A 144 -0.22 7.09 3.88
N LEU A 145 -0.31 8.36 3.48
CA LEU A 145 0.41 9.50 4.07
C LEU A 145 -0.56 10.52 4.70
N SER A 146 -1.86 10.21 4.74
CA SER A 146 -2.90 11.08 5.32
C SER A 146 -3.09 10.74 6.80
N ASP A 147 -3.38 11.75 7.60
CA ASP A 147 -3.73 11.56 9.01
C ASP A 147 -5.18 11.08 9.15
N GLU A 148 -5.48 10.43 10.29
CA GLU A 148 -6.83 9.99 10.59
C GLU A 148 -7.78 11.20 10.69
N GLY A 149 -8.71 11.30 9.73
CA GLY A 149 -9.72 12.36 9.68
C GLY A 149 -9.45 13.46 8.66
N ASP A 150 -8.36 13.35 7.87
CA ASP A 150 -8.14 14.22 6.72
C ASP A 150 -9.22 13.99 5.66
N GLU A 151 -9.76 15.10 5.14
CA GLU A 151 -10.67 15.08 3.98
C GLU A 151 -9.89 14.94 2.65
N GLU A 152 -8.58 15.20 2.71
CA GLU A 152 -7.63 15.24 1.60
C GLU A 152 -6.76 13.98 1.63
N GLU A 153 -7.03 13.04 0.73
CA GLU A 153 -6.29 11.77 0.66
C GLU A 153 -4.92 11.96 -0.01
N SER A 154 -3.86 11.73 0.75
CA SER A 154 -2.47 11.68 0.31
C SER A 154 -1.91 10.26 0.42
N SER A 155 -1.28 9.78 -0.66
CA SER A 155 -0.62 8.47 -0.68
C SER A 155 0.59 8.44 -1.61
N ALA A 156 1.50 7.50 -1.37
CA ALA A 156 2.56 7.13 -2.31
C ALA A 156 2.24 5.79 -2.95
N VAL A 157 2.41 5.69 -4.26
CA VAL A 157 2.24 4.45 -5.03
C VAL A 157 3.62 3.89 -5.34
N LEU A 158 3.94 2.72 -4.80
CA LEU A 158 5.22 2.07 -4.94
C LEU A 158 5.16 0.86 -5.88
N ALA A 159 6.11 0.79 -6.80
CA ALA A 159 6.31 -0.34 -7.69
C ALA A 159 7.43 -1.25 -7.19
N LYS A 160 7.29 -2.55 -7.44
CA LYS A 160 8.32 -3.52 -7.16
C LYS A 160 9.49 -3.36 -8.14
N VAL A 161 10.72 -3.32 -7.63
CA VAL A 161 11.94 -3.15 -8.43
C VAL A 161 12.98 -4.21 -8.07
N ASP A 162 13.87 -4.53 -9.00
CA ASP A 162 15.00 -5.43 -8.71
C ASP A 162 16.14 -4.70 -8.00
N GLU A 163 16.36 -3.44 -8.39
CA GLU A 163 17.37 -2.52 -7.85
C GLU A 163 16.77 -1.13 -7.73
N PHE A 164 17.10 -0.43 -6.65
CA PHE A 164 16.69 0.96 -6.48
C PHE A 164 17.47 1.85 -7.45
N LYS A 165 16.79 2.85 -8.01
CA LYS A 165 17.49 3.96 -8.65
C LYS A 165 18.37 4.69 -7.62
N GLU A 166 19.59 5.00 -8.04
CA GLU A 166 20.52 5.80 -7.23
C GLU A 166 19.94 7.20 -7.02
N ILE A 167 20.12 7.70 -5.79
CA ILE A 167 19.67 9.04 -5.41
C ILE A 167 20.86 9.98 -5.59
N PRO A 168 20.72 11.03 -6.39
CA PRO A 168 21.76 12.04 -6.56
C PRO A 168 22.14 12.70 -5.23
N GLU A 169 23.44 12.91 -4.98
CA GLU A 169 23.94 13.54 -3.75
C GLU A 169 23.55 15.03 -3.65
N ASP A 170 23.32 15.69 -4.80
CA ASP A 170 22.98 17.12 -4.91
C ASP A 170 21.52 17.43 -4.53
N ILE A 171 20.63 16.43 -4.51
CA ILE A 171 19.23 16.62 -4.09
C ILE A 171 19.15 17.18 -2.66
N PHE A 172 20.06 16.81 -1.77
CA PHE A 172 20.06 17.31 -0.39
C PHE A 172 20.44 18.79 -0.27
N ASP A 173 21.34 19.26 -1.15
CA ASP A 173 21.71 20.67 -1.21
C ASP A 173 20.55 21.51 -1.75
N ASP A 174 19.80 20.98 -2.72
CA ASP A 174 18.62 21.64 -3.29
C ASP A 174 17.46 21.72 -2.29
N ILE A 175 17.15 20.64 -1.56
CA ILE A 175 16.13 20.63 -0.50
C ILE A 175 16.45 21.67 0.59
N LYS A 176 17.72 21.72 1.01
CA LYS A 176 18.19 22.69 2.00
C LYS A 176 18.14 24.13 1.49
N ALA A 177 18.40 24.35 0.20
CA ALA A 177 18.32 25.67 -0.42
C ALA A 177 16.87 26.17 -0.57
N GLU A 178 15.91 25.28 -0.81
CA GLU A 178 14.47 25.58 -0.90
C GLU A 178 13.82 25.82 0.47
N GLY A 179 14.55 25.62 1.58
CA GLY A 179 14.06 25.89 2.93
C GLY A 179 13.00 24.89 3.40
N ILE A 180 12.98 23.69 2.82
CA ILE A 180 12.21 22.57 3.33
C ILE A 180 12.91 22.10 4.60
N GLU A 181 12.34 22.42 5.76
CA GLU A 181 12.82 21.92 7.04
C GLU A 181 12.51 20.42 7.11
N THR A 182 13.47 19.57 6.77
CA THR A 182 13.48 18.18 7.24
C THR A 182 13.58 18.24 8.75
N GLU A 183 12.55 17.81 9.48
CA GLU A 183 12.51 17.96 10.94
C GLU A 183 13.79 17.37 11.55
N GLU A 184 14.61 18.25 12.13
CA GLU A 184 15.80 17.90 12.90
C GLU A 184 15.30 17.17 14.15
N SER A 185 15.26 15.84 14.12
CA SER A 185 15.00 15.04 15.31
C SER A 185 16.12 15.37 16.30
N ALA A 186 15.77 16.16 17.31
CA ALA A 186 16.69 16.70 18.28
C ALA A 186 17.29 15.58 19.15
N ALA A 187 18.27 14.85 18.62
CA ALA A 187 19.19 14.03 19.39
C ALA A 187 20.26 14.93 20.02
N ALA A 188 19.85 15.83 20.90
CA ALA A 188 20.77 16.53 21.80
C ALA A 188 21.22 15.57 22.91
N GLY A 189 22.31 14.87 22.63
CA GLY A 189 23.07 14.16 23.64
C GLY A 189 23.65 15.11 24.70
N ALA A 190 23.43 14.70 25.96
CA ALA A 190 24.30 14.87 27.14
C ALA A 190 24.63 16.27 27.66
N GLU A 191 24.10 16.60 28.84
CA GLU A 191 24.92 16.97 30.01
C GLU A 191 24.27 16.42 31.30
N ALA A 192 24.74 15.28 31.77
CA ALA A 192 24.48 14.84 33.14
C ALA A 192 25.58 15.44 34.04
N GLU A 193 25.30 16.57 34.69
CA GLU A 193 26.10 17.05 35.81
C GLU A 193 26.01 16.04 36.97
N THR A 194 26.99 15.16 37.07
CA THR A 194 27.29 14.47 38.33
C THR A 194 27.92 15.48 39.27
N THR A 195 27.12 16.02 40.19
CA THR A 195 27.64 16.72 41.36
C THR A 195 28.30 15.69 42.28
N GLU A 196 29.63 15.68 42.26
CA GLU A 196 30.48 14.93 43.18
C GLU A 196 30.31 15.49 44.59
N ASN A 197 29.75 14.67 45.46
CA ASN A 197 29.62 14.93 46.89
C ASN A 197 31.01 14.78 47.53
N LYS A 198 31.57 15.86 48.09
CA LYS A 198 32.76 15.76 48.95
C LYS A 198 32.74 16.79 50.10
N GLU A 199 32.71 16.20 51.30
CA GLU A 199 32.93 16.70 52.67
C GLU A 199 31.89 17.61 53.33
#